data_AF-A0A520HF48-F1
#
_entry.id   AF-A0A520HF48-F1
#
_cell.length_a   1.000
_cell.length_b   1.000
_cell.length_c   1.000
_cell.angle_alpha   90.00
_cell.angle_beta   90.00
_cell.angle_gamma   90.00
#
_symmetry.space_group_name_H-M   'P 1'
#
loop_
_entity.id
_entity.type
_entity.pdbx_description
1 polymer ?
#
loop_
_entity_poly.entity_id
_entity_poly.type
_entity_poly.pdbx_seq_one_letter_code
_entity_poly.pdbx_strand_id
1 'polypeptide(L)'
;IEDLRGRIRTFQLCALSAGESYDALEHAAVSHHAAVTIVSHGFELANRRGTRANAVHVRRFQALCTMLAEMRDVLPTTHFTDRPALELDRGDVPLGPDPVRTRWRQAEQLWSNWISERPRSRRT
;
A
#
# COMPACT_ATOMS: atom_id res chain seq x y z
N ILE A 1 -1.40 8.81 5.43
CA ILE A 1 -0.91 8.08 6.63
C ILE A 1 0.20 8.91 7.24
N GLU A 2 0.28 9.03 8.56
CA GLU A 2 1.38 9.74 9.22
C GLU A 2 2.59 8.80 9.43
N ASP A 3 3.77 9.24 9.01
CA ASP A 3 5.05 8.58 9.35
C ASP A 3 5.59 9.12 10.69
N LEU A 4 5.43 10.42 10.88
CA LEU A 4 5.61 11.16 12.11
C LEU A 4 4.41 12.09 12.27
N ARG A 5 4.11 12.52 13.50
CA ARG A 5 3.03 13.48 13.77
C ARG A 5 3.18 14.71 12.86
N GLY A 6 2.16 15.02 12.06
CA GLY A 6 2.18 16.14 11.11
C GLY A 6 2.98 15.90 9.82
N ARG A 7 3.57 14.71 9.61
CA ARG A 7 4.21 14.32 8.34
C ARG A 7 3.39 13.25 7.64
N ILE A 8 2.57 13.71 6.71
CA ILE A 8 1.68 12.86 5.93
C ILE A 8 2.44 12.28 4.73
N ARG A 9 2.25 10.99 4.50
CA ARG A 9 2.67 10.27 3.30
C ARG A 9 1.48 9.69 2.55
N THR A 10 1.66 9.51 1.25
CA THR A 10 0.70 8.86 0.35
C THR A 10 0.57 7.37 0.68
N PHE A 11 -0.61 6.81 0.39
CA PHE A 11 -0.77 5.36 0.30
C PHE A 11 -0.18 4.91 -1.05
N GLN A 12 1.13 4.66 -1.06
CA GLN A 12 1.82 4.15 -2.25
C GLN A 12 2.10 2.65 -2.12
N LEU A 13 1.63 1.87 -3.10
CA LEU A 13 1.66 0.39 -3.10
C LEU A 13 3.02 -0.21 -2.72
N CYS A 14 4.11 0.39 -3.20
CA CYS A 14 5.46 -0.14 -2.95
C CYS A 14 6.17 0.50 -1.75
N ALA A 15 5.58 1.54 -1.15
CA ALA A 15 6.13 2.22 0.02
C ALA A 15 5.51 1.76 1.35
N LEU A 16 4.38 1.04 1.29
CA LEU A 16 3.72 0.45 2.46
C LEU A 16 4.05 -1.05 2.60
N SER A 17 4.10 -1.52 3.83
CA SER A 17 3.99 -2.96 4.13
C SER A 17 2.54 -3.44 3.94
N ALA A 18 2.34 -4.76 3.95
CA ALA A 18 1.01 -5.34 3.92
C ALA A 18 0.19 -4.92 5.16
N GLY A 19 0.81 -4.93 6.36
CA GLY A 19 0.17 -4.48 7.59
C GLY A 19 -0.20 -2.99 7.55
N GLU A 20 0.71 -2.14 7.07
CA GLU A 20 0.40 -0.71 6.89
C GLU A 20 -0.75 -0.45 5.93
N SER A 21 -0.86 -1.29 4.89
CA SER A 21 -1.95 -1.20 3.92
C SER A 21 -3.27 -1.59 4.58
N TYR A 22 -3.29 -2.69 5.35
CA TYR A 22 -4.47 -3.11 6.10
C TYR A 22 -4.91 -2.05 7.11
N ASP A 23 -4.01 -1.59 7.99
CA ASP A 23 -4.33 -0.57 9.00
C ASP A 23 -4.87 0.72 8.37
N ALA A 24 -4.33 1.12 7.22
CA ALA A 24 -4.78 2.31 6.50
C ALA A 24 -6.18 2.15 5.92
N LEU A 25 -6.51 0.97 5.39
CA LEU A 25 -7.86 0.66 4.91
C LEU A 25 -8.84 0.55 6.08
N GLU A 26 -8.49 -0.19 7.13
CA GLU A 26 -9.31 -0.33 8.34
C GLU A 26 -9.60 1.04 8.98
N HIS A 27 -8.56 1.86 9.16
CA HIS A 27 -8.72 3.22 9.68
C HIS A 27 -9.65 4.06 8.82
N ALA A 28 -9.54 3.98 7.50
CA ALA A 28 -10.42 4.70 6.59
C ALA A 28 -11.88 4.24 6.70
N ALA A 29 -12.11 2.92 6.84
CA ALA A 29 -13.44 2.37 7.04
C ALA A 29 -14.05 2.83 8.38
N VAL A 30 -13.31 2.72 9.49
CA VAL A 30 -13.75 3.13 10.83
C VAL A 30 -13.94 4.64 10.93
N SER A 31 -13.08 5.42 10.27
CA SER A 31 -13.16 6.88 10.28
C SER A 31 -14.15 7.45 9.26
N HIS A 32 -14.82 6.57 8.49
CA HIS A 32 -15.76 6.94 7.43
C HIS A 32 -15.16 7.92 6.42
N HIS A 33 -13.97 7.59 5.91
CA HIS A 33 -13.35 8.41 4.88
C HIS A 33 -14.18 8.44 3.60
N ALA A 34 -14.22 9.59 2.92
CA ALA A 34 -14.93 9.71 1.66
C ALA A 34 -14.29 8.82 0.57
N ALA A 35 -12.95 8.73 0.55
CA ALA A 35 -12.23 7.86 -0.36
C ALA A 35 -10.84 7.48 0.15
N VAL A 36 -10.32 6.34 -0.29
CA VAL A 36 -8.91 5.97 -0.13
C VAL A 36 -8.22 6.03 -1.48
N THR A 37 -7.28 6.96 -1.62
CA THR A 37 -6.47 7.08 -2.84
C THR A 37 -5.19 6.27 -2.72
N ILE A 38 -5.11 5.20 -3.51
CA ILE A 38 -3.92 4.35 -3.61
C ILE A 38 -3.16 4.72 -4.88
N VAL A 39 -1.86 4.97 -4.74
CA VAL A 39 -0.98 5.34 -5.85
C VAL A 39 -0.01 4.20 -6.14
N SER A 40 0.22 3.91 -7.41
CA SER A 40 1.30 3.03 -7.88
C SER A 40 1.95 3.63 -9.11
N HIS A 41 3.25 3.41 -9.28
CA HIS A 41 3.95 3.74 -10.52
C HIS A 41 4.09 2.46 -11.35
N GLY A 42 3.76 2.51 -12.65
CA GLY A 42 3.70 1.32 -13.51
C GLY A 42 5.01 0.52 -13.61
N PHE A 43 6.17 1.17 -13.43
CA PHE A 43 7.46 0.49 -13.41
C PHE A 43 7.74 -0.27 -12.10
N GLU A 44 6.99 -0.01 -11.02
CA GLU A 44 7.22 -0.64 -9.72
C GLU A 44 7.03 -2.16 -9.80
N LEU A 45 6.08 -2.67 -10.58
CA LEU A 45 5.86 -4.12 -10.67
C LEU A 45 6.95 -4.85 -11.46
N ALA A 46 7.84 -4.13 -12.15
CA ALA A 46 8.99 -4.70 -12.84
C ALA A 46 10.26 -4.61 -11.97
N ASN A 47 11.24 -5.47 -12.25
CA ASN A 47 12.58 -5.28 -11.70
C ASN A 47 13.22 -3.99 -12.23
N ARG A 48 14.32 -3.52 -11.63
CA ARG A 48 15.01 -2.28 -12.06
C ARG A 48 15.42 -2.24 -13.55
N ARG A 49 15.53 -3.40 -14.21
CA ARG A 49 15.88 -3.51 -15.63
C ARG A 49 14.65 -3.60 -16.56
N GLY A 50 13.44 -3.66 -16.03
CA GLY A 50 12.21 -3.86 -16.80
C GLY A 50 12.07 -5.25 -17.45
N THR A 51 12.94 -6.21 -17.13
CA THR A 51 13.04 -7.49 -17.87
C THR A 51 12.20 -8.62 -17.29
N ARG A 52 11.72 -8.47 -16.05
CA ARG A 52 10.88 -9.44 -15.35
C ARG A 52 10.09 -8.74 -14.26
N ALA A 53 8.99 -9.36 -13.85
CA ALA A 53 8.24 -8.91 -12.69
C ALA A 53 9.12 -8.94 -11.41
N ASN A 54 8.92 -7.94 -10.54
CA ASN A 54 9.48 -7.92 -9.20
C ASN A 54 8.58 -8.72 -8.27
N ALA A 55 9.01 -9.92 -7.88
CA ALA A 55 8.22 -10.84 -7.06
C ALA A 55 7.73 -10.22 -5.73
N VAL A 56 8.50 -9.30 -5.13
CA VAL A 56 8.08 -8.63 -3.88
C VAL A 56 6.92 -7.68 -4.14
N HIS A 57 7.02 -6.85 -5.18
CA HIS A 57 5.98 -5.88 -5.51
C HIS A 57 4.72 -6.57 -6.04
N VAL A 58 4.86 -7.65 -6.81
CA VAL A 58 3.73 -8.51 -7.21
C VAL A 58 3.02 -9.09 -5.99
N ARG A 59 3.77 -9.64 -5.01
CA ARG A 59 3.16 -10.18 -3.79
C ARG A 59 2.43 -9.11 -2.98
N ARG A 60 2.98 -7.89 -2.89
CA ARG A 60 2.31 -6.75 -2.24
C ARG A 60 1.02 -6.35 -2.95
N PHE A 61 1.05 -6.30 -4.28
CA PHE A 61 -0.14 -6.03 -5.09
C PHE A 61 -1.22 -7.10 -4.88
N GLN A 62 -0.86 -8.37 -4.92
CA GLN A 62 -1.79 -9.48 -4.65
C GLN A 62 -2.39 -9.38 -3.25
N ALA A 63 -1.58 -9.10 -2.23
CA ALA A 63 -2.06 -8.92 -0.87
C ALA A 63 -3.04 -7.75 -0.75
N LEU A 64 -2.77 -6.62 -1.41
CA LEU A 64 -3.70 -5.49 -1.45
C LEU A 64 -5.02 -5.89 -2.13
N CYS A 65 -4.98 -6.59 -3.26
CA CYS A 65 -6.19 -7.06 -3.93
C CYS A 65 -7.02 -7.98 -3.01
N THR A 66 -6.38 -8.87 -2.25
CA THR A 66 -7.07 -9.70 -1.26
C THR A 66 -7.74 -8.85 -0.18
N MET A 67 -7.03 -7.88 0.41
CA MET A 67 -7.60 -6.99 1.44
C MET A 67 -8.80 -6.20 0.91
N LEU A 68 -8.70 -5.64 -0.30
CA LEU A 68 -9.80 -4.90 -0.93
C LEU A 68 -11.01 -5.79 -1.21
N ALA A 69 -10.77 -7.05 -1.57
CA ALA A 69 -11.84 -8.02 -1.77
C ALA A 69 -12.54 -8.40 -0.45
N GLU A 70 -11.78 -8.57 0.63
CA GLU A 70 -12.30 -8.83 1.98
C GLU A 70 -13.08 -7.64 2.54
N MET A 71 -12.65 -6.41 2.25
CA MET A 71 -13.26 -5.18 2.72
C MET A 71 -14.34 -4.62 1.78
N ARG A 72 -14.73 -5.34 0.71
CA ARG A 72 -15.59 -4.82 -0.37
C ARG A 72 -16.94 -4.25 0.07
N ASP A 73 -17.47 -4.73 1.18
CA ASP A 73 -18.78 -4.31 1.70
C ASP A 73 -18.72 -2.96 2.41
N VAL A 74 -17.53 -2.58 2.91
CA VAL A 74 -17.27 -1.31 3.62
C VAL A 74 -16.44 -0.33 2.81
N LEU A 75 -15.57 -0.83 1.91
CA LEU A 75 -14.70 -0.08 1.03
C LEU A 75 -14.86 -0.58 -0.42
N PRO A 76 -15.98 -0.28 -1.08
CA PRO A 76 -16.21 -0.74 -2.44
C PRO A 76 -15.19 -0.15 -3.42
N THR A 77 -14.51 -1.02 -4.17
CA THR A 77 -13.67 -0.61 -5.30
C THR A 77 -14.53 -0.61 -6.56
N THR A 78 -14.72 0.57 -7.15
CA THR A 78 -15.59 0.76 -8.32
C THR A 78 -14.97 1.73 -9.32
N HIS A 79 -15.46 1.73 -10.56
CA HIS A 79 -15.05 2.73 -11.53
C HIS A 79 -15.55 4.12 -11.12
N PHE A 80 -14.86 5.17 -11.55
CA PHE A 80 -15.26 6.55 -11.26
C PHE A 80 -16.69 6.86 -11.72
N THR A 81 -17.15 6.24 -12.81
CA THR A 81 -18.52 6.37 -13.33
C THR A 81 -19.57 5.79 -12.40
N ASP A 82 -19.20 4.76 -11.64
CA ASP A 82 -20.08 3.95 -10.79
C ASP A 82 -19.84 4.23 -9.31
N ARG A 83 -19.17 5.36 -8.99
CA ARG A 83 -18.83 5.72 -7.62
C ARG A 83 -20.07 6.17 -6.83
N PRO A 84 -20.17 5.82 -5.54
CA PRO A 84 -21.18 6.41 -4.68
C PRO A 84 -20.98 7.93 -4.54
N ALA A 85 -22.02 8.63 -4.10
CA ALA A 85 -21.90 10.05 -3.76
C ALA A 85 -20.84 10.21 -2.65
N LEU A 86 -19.83 11.03 -2.90
CA LEU A 86 -18.77 11.32 -1.94
C LEU A 86 -19.21 12.49 -1.05
N GLU A 87 -19.13 12.34 0.26
CA GLU A 87 -19.36 13.45 1.19
C GLU A 87 -18.16 14.40 1.15
N LEU A 88 -18.36 15.60 0.62
CA LEU A 88 -17.28 16.59 0.40
C LEU A 88 -17.09 17.55 1.59
N ASP A 89 -18.09 17.65 2.48
CA ASP A 89 -18.09 18.61 3.60
C ASP A 89 -17.41 18.07 4.86
N ARG A 90 -16.80 16.87 4.78
CA ARG A 90 -16.09 16.22 5.87
C ARG A 90 -14.64 15.95 5.46
N GLY A 91 -13.71 16.46 6.26
CA GLY A 91 -12.29 16.16 6.07
C GLY A 91 -11.91 14.78 6.61
N ASP A 92 -11.22 13.99 5.81
CA ASP A 92 -10.62 12.73 6.23
C ASP A 92 -9.49 12.97 7.26
N VAL A 93 -9.35 12.06 8.23
CA VAL A 93 -8.33 12.16 9.28
C VAL A 93 -7.21 11.16 8.98
N PRO A 94 -5.94 11.58 8.90
CA PRO A 94 -4.88 10.64 8.60
C PRO A 94 -4.73 9.61 9.72
N LEU A 95 -4.45 8.35 9.35
CA LEU A 95 -4.01 7.33 10.28
C LEU A 95 -2.75 7.82 11.01
N GLY A 96 -2.85 7.93 12.35
CA GLY A 96 -1.79 8.45 13.21
C GLY A 96 -0.52 7.59 13.20
N PRO A 97 0.60 8.12 13.74
CA PRO A 97 1.89 7.44 13.71
C PRO A 97 1.90 6.24 14.66
N ASP A 98 2.48 5.13 14.21
CA ASP A 98 2.73 3.94 15.02
C ASP A 98 4.22 3.56 14.89
N PRO A 99 5.02 3.65 15.99
CA PRO A 99 6.45 3.38 15.94
C PRO A 99 6.78 1.90 15.72
N VAL A 100 5.90 0.96 16.07
CA VAL A 100 6.07 -0.47 15.81
C VAL A 100 5.89 -0.73 14.32
N ARG A 101 4.82 -0.16 13.74
CA ARG A 101 4.52 -0.25 12.30
C ARG A 101 5.66 0.30 11.44
N THR A 102 6.21 1.46 11.81
CA THR A 102 7.35 2.07 11.10
C THR A 102 8.60 1.19 11.14
N ARG A 103 8.91 0.56 12.29
CA ARG A 103 10.06 -0.34 12.42
C ARG A 103 9.89 -1.62 11.58
N TRP A 104 8.69 -2.20 11.57
CA TRP A 104 8.42 -3.39 10.74
C TRP A 104 8.57 -3.10 9.25
N ARG A 105 8.03 -1.96 8.77
CA ARG A 105 8.23 -1.50 7.40
C ARG A 105 9.71 -1.39 7.03
N GLN A 106 10.52 -0.77 7.89
CA GLN A 106 11.96 -0.63 7.64
C GLN A 106 12.64 -1.99 7.48
N ALA A 107 12.29 -2.97 8.32
CA ALA A 107 12.79 -4.34 8.20
C ALA A 107 12.38 -5.00 6.88
N GLU A 108 11.12 -4.87 6.46
CA GLU A 108 10.65 -5.40 5.17
C GLU A 108 11.35 -4.75 3.98
N GLN A 109 11.58 -3.43 4.01
CA GLN A 109 12.27 -2.71 2.96
C GLN A 109 13.73 -3.17 2.84
N LEU A 110 14.43 -3.35 3.97
CA LEU A 110 15.79 -3.88 4.01
C LEU A 110 15.86 -5.32 3.48
N TRP A 111 14.93 -6.17 3.89
CA TRP A 111 14.84 -7.56 3.40
C TRP A 111 14.55 -7.64 1.90
N SER A 112 13.62 -6.81 1.40
CA SER A 112 13.29 -6.73 -0.02
C SER A 112 14.50 -6.30 -0.85
N ASN A 113 15.26 -5.31 -0.40
CA ASN A 113 16.48 -4.89 -1.07
C ASN A 113 17.50 -6.02 -1.08
N TRP A 114 17.73 -6.68 0.06
CA TRP A 114 18.69 -7.77 0.16
C TRP A 114 18.35 -8.97 -0.74
N ILE A 115 17.07 -9.38 -0.78
CA ILE A 115 16.62 -10.45 -1.69
C ILE A 115 16.71 -10.03 -3.15
N SER A 116 16.34 -8.77 -3.46
CA SER A 116 16.38 -8.25 -4.83
C SER A 116 17.81 -8.09 -5.35
N GLU A 117 18.78 -7.88 -4.45
CA GLU A 117 20.21 -7.72 -4.74
C GLU A 117 20.99 -9.02 -4.72
N ARG A 118 20.42 -10.15 -4.29
CA ARG A 118 21.09 -11.46 -4.41
C ARG A 118 21.42 -11.74 -5.88
N PRO A 119 22.71 -11.83 -6.26
CA PRO A 119 23.07 -12.34 -7.56
C PRO A 119 22.54 -13.77 -7.61
N ARG A 120 21.63 -14.08 -8.54
CA ARG A 120 21.44 -15.48 -8.92
C ARG A 120 22.80 -15.92 -9.44
N SER A 121 23.50 -16.77 -8.69
CA SER A 121 24.69 -17.44 -9.16
C SER A 121 24.36 -18.02 -10.54
N ARG A 122 25.18 -17.66 -11.53
CA ARG A 122 25.12 -18.26 -12.85
C ARG A 122 25.24 -19.77 -12.64
N ARG A 123 24.15 -20.51 -12.82
CA ARG A 123 24.25 -21.95 -13.07
C ARG A 123 24.86 -22.08 -14.45
N THR A 124 26.07 -22.63 -14.45
CA THR A 124 26.86 -23.14 -15.58
C THR A 124 26.03 -23.99 -16.52
#